data_AF-A0A1F3K6F1-F1
#
_entry.id   AF-A0A1F3K6F1-F1
#
_cell.length_a   1.000
_cell.length_b   1.000
_cell.length_c   1.000
_cell.angle_alpha   90.00
_cell.angle_beta   90.00
_cell.angle_gamma   90.00
#
_symmetry.space_group_name_H-M   'P 1'
#
loop_
_entity.id
_entity.type
_entity.pdbx_description
1 polymer ?
#
loop_
_entity_poly.entity_id
_entity_poly.type
_entity_poly.pdbx_seq_one_letter_code
_entity_poly.pdbx_strand_id
1 'polypeptide(L)'
;MLNTELFPAQVFYLLAPKKVHVHEVFATILRDLTLRNVIRVAKINSFPNDRSKKTQKYYRFIKGEAFKGYEPQPFEKSFLIPFEETENVQTKVLTNYVLRKYSMPSGFIGDQIYNPLSKAGYIGSIPILKAFGYLSLTHKGNEVVAQANEFIHQQEEKLTALIDGDREKFIHTINETGAYIFHFEENNPALYKNIISMVKRINKSKPMGPENDLTVFMEAMNIDLSYFH
;
A
#
# COMPACT_ATOMS: atom_id res chain seq x y z
N MET A 1 12.64 10.30 -2.25
CA MET A 1 11.93 9.34 -1.38
C MET A 1 11.75 9.94 0.01
N LEU A 2 10.68 9.59 0.73
CA LEU A 2 10.47 10.03 2.11
C LEU A 2 11.62 9.51 2.99
N ASN A 3 12.28 10.40 3.72
CA ASN A 3 13.42 10.05 4.56
C ASN A 3 12.97 9.57 5.95
N THR A 4 12.42 8.35 6.01
CA THR A 4 11.97 7.73 7.26
C THR A 4 12.32 6.24 7.29
N GLU A 5 12.57 5.72 8.49
CA GLU A 5 12.77 4.29 8.73
C GLU A 5 11.45 3.49 8.67
N LEU A 6 10.30 4.19 8.58
CA LEU A 6 8.97 3.58 8.57
C LEU A 6 8.51 3.23 7.16
N PHE A 7 7.81 2.10 7.06
CA PHE A 7 7.21 1.66 5.81
C PHE A 7 5.88 2.38 5.52
N PRO A 8 5.43 2.45 4.26
CA PRO A 8 4.20 3.17 3.88
C PRO A 8 2.97 2.81 4.72
N ALA A 9 2.77 1.52 5.03
CA ALA A 9 1.65 1.07 5.86
C ALA A 9 1.70 1.62 7.30
N GLN A 10 2.90 1.78 7.87
CA GLN A 10 3.09 2.37 9.18
C GLN A 10 2.90 3.89 9.14
N VAL A 11 3.41 4.55 8.10
CA VAL A 11 3.22 6.00 7.91
C VAL A 11 1.74 6.34 7.72
N PHE A 12 1.01 5.60 6.88
CA PHE A 12 -0.44 5.78 6.71
C PHE A 12 -1.20 5.53 8.01
N TYR A 13 -0.77 4.56 8.81
CA TYR A 13 -1.34 4.38 10.14
C TYR A 13 -1.12 5.62 11.04
N LEU A 14 0.07 6.24 11.03
CA LEU A 14 0.33 7.45 11.80
C LEU A 14 -0.42 8.68 11.28
N LEU A 15 -0.67 8.77 9.96
CA LEU A 15 -1.44 9.85 9.36
C LEU A 15 -2.92 9.83 9.77
N ALA A 16 -3.50 8.63 9.99
CA ALA A 16 -4.91 8.49 10.33
C ALA A 16 -5.22 7.33 11.32
N PRO A 17 -4.63 7.31 12.53
CA PRO A 17 -4.62 6.14 13.42
C PRO A 17 -6.00 5.66 13.90
N LYS A 18 -7.04 6.51 13.79
CA LYS A 18 -8.42 6.18 14.17
C LYS A 18 -9.33 5.78 13.00
N LYS A 19 -8.91 6.05 11.77
CA LYS A 19 -9.73 5.85 10.56
C LYS A 19 -9.26 4.67 9.72
N VAL A 20 -8.04 4.21 9.94
CA VAL A 20 -7.44 3.18 9.09
C VAL A 20 -8.12 1.83 9.34
N HIS A 21 -8.83 1.35 8.33
CA HIS A 21 -9.39 0.03 8.33
C HIS A 21 -8.31 -1.00 7.97
N VAL A 22 -8.42 -2.21 8.52
CA VAL A 22 -7.44 -3.28 8.27
C VAL A 22 -7.23 -3.60 6.78
N HIS A 23 -8.29 -3.50 5.97
CA HIS A 23 -8.22 -3.76 4.55
C HIS A 23 -7.38 -2.70 3.82
N GLU A 24 -7.36 -1.46 4.30
CA GLU A 24 -6.52 -0.38 3.77
C GLU A 24 -5.04 -0.63 4.08
N VAL A 25 -4.73 -1.12 5.29
CA VAL A 25 -3.37 -1.56 5.65
C VAL A 25 -2.93 -2.72 4.76
N PHE A 26 -3.79 -3.73 4.59
CA PHE A 26 -3.48 -4.89 3.75
C PHE A 26 -3.29 -4.47 2.30
N ALA A 27 -4.16 -3.58 1.79
CA ALA A 27 -4.05 -3.05 0.44
C ALA A 27 -2.74 -2.30 0.27
N THR A 28 -2.37 -1.45 1.22
CA THR A 28 -1.10 -0.74 1.22
C THR A 28 0.09 -1.69 1.17
N ILE A 29 0.12 -2.70 2.04
CA ILE A 29 1.22 -3.69 2.08
C ILE A 29 1.33 -4.43 0.75
N LEU A 30 0.21 -4.93 0.20
CA LEU A 30 0.23 -5.65 -1.07
C LEU A 30 0.61 -4.75 -2.25
N ARG A 31 0.09 -3.53 -2.28
CA ARG A 31 0.43 -2.54 -3.31
C ARG A 31 1.91 -2.19 -3.25
N ASP A 32 2.45 -1.96 -2.06
CA ASP A 32 3.87 -1.64 -1.86
C ASP A 32 4.80 -2.82 -2.22
N LEU A 33 4.48 -4.04 -1.79
CA LEU A 33 5.20 -5.25 -2.22
C LEU A 33 5.12 -5.46 -3.74
N THR A 34 4.00 -5.09 -4.35
CA THR A 34 3.84 -5.12 -5.81
C THR A 34 4.75 -4.08 -6.44
N LEU A 35 4.69 -2.81 -6.03
CA LEU A 35 5.52 -1.72 -6.54
C LEU A 35 7.03 -2.00 -6.46
N ARG A 36 7.47 -2.69 -5.41
CA ARG A 36 8.87 -3.12 -5.24
C ARG A 36 9.22 -4.40 -6.00
N ASN A 37 8.31 -4.89 -6.85
CA ASN A 37 8.42 -6.10 -7.65
C ASN A 37 8.78 -7.35 -6.82
N VAL A 38 8.35 -7.39 -5.55
CA VAL A 38 8.49 -8.56 -4.67
C VAL A 38 7.41 -9.58 -5.04
N ILE A 39 6.19 -9.11 -5.28
CA ILE A 39 5.09 -9.91 -5.82
C ILE A 39 4.54 -9.25 -7.09
N ARG A 40 3.87 -10.02 -7.93
CA ARG A 40 3.20 -9.52 -9.16
C ARG A 40 1.79 -10.04 -9.28
N VAL A 41 0.93 -9.30 -9.97
CA VAL A 41 -0.45 -9.72 -10.26
C VAL A 41 -0.50 -10.51 -11.56
N ALA A 42 -0.63 -11.84 -11.47
CA ALA A 42 -0.66 -12.72 -12.64
C ALA A 42 -2.05 -12.83 -13.30
N LYS A 43 -3.12 -12.80 -12.50
CA LYS A 43 -4.49 -12.91 -13.03
C LYS A 43 -5.50 -12.22 -12.12
N ILE A 44 -6.49 -11.57 -12.75
CA ILE A 44 -7.69 -11.07 -12.09
C ILE A 44 -8.84 -11.98 -12.51
N ASN A 45 -9.39 -12.76 -11.59
CA ASN A 45 -10.64 -13.47 -11.82
C ASN A 45 -11.79 -12.63 -11.27
N SER A 46 -12.81 -12.41 -12.09
CA SER A 46 -14.01 -11.68 -11.70
C SER A 46 -15.19 -12.63 -11.69
N PHE A 47 -15.83 -12.80 -10.54
CA PHE A 47 -17.04 -13.63 -10.41
C PHE A 47 -18.22 -12.77 -10.00
N PRO A 48 -19.41 -12.93 -10.59
CA PRO A 48 -20.62 -12.36 -10.02
C PRO A 48 -20.81 -12.91 -8.59
N ASN A 49 -21.17 -12.05 -7.64
CA ASN A 49 -21.60 -12.53 -6.33
C ASN A 49 -23.09 -12.86 -6.39
N ASP A 50 -23.46 -14.11 -6.17
CA ASP A 50 -24.88 -14.51 -6.15
C ASP A 50 -25.69 -13.77 -5.07
N ARG A 51 -25.03 -13.25 -4.03
CA ARG A 51 -25.64 -12.52 -2.90
C ARG A 51 -25.55 -11.01 -3.00
N SER A 52 -24.83 -10.44 -3.98
CA SER A 52 -24.76 -8.98 -4.15
C SER A 52 -24.63 -8.57 -5.61
N LYS A 53 -25.17 -7.41 -5.98
CA LYS A 53 -25.01 -6.85 -7.34
C LYS A 53 -23.54 -6.49 -7.68
N LYS A 54 -22.57 -6.75 -6.78
CA LYS A 54 -21.15 -6.41 -6.96
C LYS A 54 -20.37 -7.63 -7.46
N THR A 55 -19.61 -7.46 -8.53
CA THR A 55 -18.62 -8.44 -9.00
C THR A 55 -17.48 -8.55 -8.00
N GLN A 56 -17.16 -9.78 -7.56
CA GLN A 56 -15.99 -10.04 -6.72
C GLN A 56 -14.76 -10.19 -7.60
N LYS A 57 -13.69 -9.46 -7.29
CA LYS A 57 -12.39 -9.62 -7.93
C LYS A 57 -11.47 -10.41 -7.03
N TYR A 58 -10.88 -11.47 -7.56
CA TYR A 58 -9.84 -12.25 -6.91
C TYR A 58 -8.55 -12.10 -7.70
N TYR A 59 -7.51 -11.61 -7.04
CA TYR A 59 -6.20 -11.50 -7.63
C TYR A 59 -5.42 -12.78 -7.35
N ARG A 60 -4.69 -13.26 -8.35
CA ARG A 60 -3.66 -14.28 -8.17
C ARG A 60 -2.32 -13.56 -8.24
N PHE A 61 -1.58 -13.63 -7.16
CA PHE A 61 -0.24 -13.12 -7.05
C PHE A 61 0.78 -14.21 -7.36
N ILE A 62 1.92 -13.83 -7.93
CA ILE A 62 3.11 -14.66 -8.15
C ILE A 62 4.34 -13.96 -7.57
N LYS A 63 5.44 -14.70 -7.45
CA LYS A 63 6.74 -14.12 -7.09
C LYS A 63 7.19 -13.13 -8.18
N GLY A 64 7.59 -11.93 -7.77
CA GLY A 64 8.22 -10.95 -8.66
C GLY A 64 9.73 -11.16 -8.74
N GLU A 65 10.41 -10.31 -9.51
CA GLU A 65 11.86 -10.43 -9.75
C GLU A 65 12.66 -10.17 -8.48
N ALA A 66 12.20 -9.26 -7.63
CA ALA A 66 12.86 -8.92 -6.38
C ALA A 66 12.59 -9.93 -5.26
N PHE A 67 11.72 -10.93 -5.46
CA PHE A 67 11.35 -11.88 -4.39
C PHE A 67 12.56 -12.64 -3.83
N LYS A 68 13.47 -13.07 -4.71
CA LYS A 68 14.66 -13.83 -4.30
C LYS A 68 15.66 -12.89 -3.64
N GLY A 69 15.93 -13.11 -2.35
CA GLY A 69 16.83 -12.28 -1.56
C GLY A 69 16.16 -11.06 -0.92
N TYR A 70 14.85 -10.91 -1.07
CA TYR A 70 14.09 -9.91 -0.33
C TYR A 70 14.07 -10.24 1.17
N GLU A 71 14.42 -9.28 2.01
CA GLU A 71 14.36 -9.42 3.46
C GLU A 71 13.09 -8.74 4.00
N PRO A 72 12.02 -9.49 4.27
CA PRO A 72 10.76 -8.91 4.65
C PRO A 72 10.74 -8.42 6.09
N GLN A 73 10.04 -7.32 6.31
CA GLN A 73 9.66 -6.90 7.65
C GLN A 73 8.68 -7.90 8.29
N PRO A 74 8.57 -7.94 9.63
CA PRO A 74 7.67 -8.88 10.30
C PRO A 74 6.22 -8.87 9.78
N PHE A 75 5.69 -7.67 9.49
CA PHE A 75 4.32 -7.51 9.00
C PHE A 75 4.16 -7.99 7.55
N GLU A 76 5.18 -7.83 6.71
CA GLU A 76 5.20 -8.30 5.31
C GLU A 76 5.41 -9.81 5.23
N LYS A 77 6.24 -10.38 6.12
CA LYS A 77 6.50 -11.81 6.17
C LYS A 77 5.21 -12.61 6.28
N SER A 78 4.22 -12.10 7.01
CA SER A 78 2.90 -12.71 7.11
C SER A 78 2.15 -12.83 5.77
N PHE A 79 2.44 -11.96 4.80
CA PHE A 79 1.94 -12.03 3.43
C PHE A 79 2.85 -12.83 2.48
N LEU A 80 4.11 -13.06 2.83
CA LEU A 80 5.06 -13.72 1.94
C LEU A 80 5.26 -15.21 2.23
N ILE A 81 5.01 -15.66 3.46
CA ILE A 81 5.09 -17.09 3.83
C ILE A 81 4.32 -18.00 2.87
N PRO A 82 3.08 -17.68 2.41
CA PRO A 82 2.37 -18.55 1.49
C PRO A 82 3.10 -18.80 0.16
N PHE A 83 4.05 -17.95 -0.24
CA PHE A 83 4.86 -18.14 -1.46
C PHE A 83 6.08 -19.05 -1.24
N GLU A 84 6.41 -19.43 -0.02
CA GLU A 84 7.49 -20.40 0.26
C GLU A 84 7.12 -21.78 -0.29
N GLU A 85 5.84 -22.14 -0.28
CA GLU A 85 5.34 -23.46 -0.68
C GLU A 85 4.68 -23.49 -2.07
N THR A 86 4.33 -22.33 -2.64
CA THR A 86 3.67 -22.23 -3.95
C THR A 86 4.17 -21.05 -4.76
N GLU A 87 4.21 -21.23 -6.09
CA GLU A 87 4.57 -20.19 -7.05
C GLU A 87 3.47 -19.14 -7.23
N ASN A 88 2.22 -19.46 -6.85
CA ASN A 88 1.11 -18.52 -6.93
C ASN A 88 0.15 -18.63 -5.75
N VAL A 89 -0.40 -17.49 -5.33
CA VAL A 89 -1.31 -17.38 -4.19
C VAL A 89 -2.49 -16.49 -4.55
N GLN A 90 -3.71 -16.93 -4.24
CA GLN A 90 -4.90 -16.08 -4.39
C GLN A 90 -5.04 -15.12 -3.21
N THR A 91 -5.50 -13.89 -3.45
CA THR A 91 -5.70 -12.86 -2.40
C THR A 91 -6.49 -13.38 -1.21
N LYS A 92 -7.56 -14.14 -1.44
CA LYS A 92 -8.40 -14.71 -0.36
C LYS A 92 -7.62 -15.70 0.51
N VAL A 93 -6.76 -16.52 -0.10
CA VAL A 93 -5.91 -17.46 0.63
C VAL A 93 -4.90 -16.69 1.47
N LEU A 94 -4.29 -15.67 0.85
CA LEU A 94 -3.31 -14.80 1.49
C LEU A 94 -3.88 -14.07 2.72
N THR A 95 -5.01 -13.40 2.56
CA THR A 95 -5.64 -12.68 3.68
C THR A 95 -6.16 -13.63 4.74
N ASN A 96 -6.75 -14.76 4.37
CA ASN A 96 -7.16 -15.77 5.35
C ASN A 96 -5.96 -16.32 6.14
N TYR A 97 -4.81 -16.50 5.49
CA TYR A 97 -3.58 -16.93 6.17
C TYR A 97 -3.16 -15.90 7.22
N VAL A 98 -3.09 -14.62 6.84
CA VAL A 98 -2.78 -13.53 7.76
C VAL A 98 -3.81 -13.47 8.89
N LEU A 99 -5.11 -13.43 8.59
CA LEU A 99 -6.15 -13.30 9.59
C LEU A 99 -6.22 -14.49 10.56
N ARG A 100 -5.99 -15.72 10.08
CA ARG A 100 -5.90 -16.90 10.95
C ARG A 100 -4.74 -16.82 11.92
N LYS A 101 -3.57 -16.34 11.46
CA LYS A 101 -2.38 -16.18 12.30
C LYS A 101 -2.58 -15.19 13.44
N TYR A 102 -3.40 -14.15 13.23
CA TYR A 102 -3.66 -13.09 14.21
C TYR A 102 -5.06 -13.15 14.84
N SER A 103 -5.79 -14.25 14.64
CA SER A 103 -7.17 -14.53 15.10
C SER A 103 -8.27 -13.56 14.64
N MET A 104 -7.95 -12.29 14.37
CA MET A 104 -8.85 -11.27 13.86
C MET A 104 -8.08 -10.07 13.27
N PRO A 105 -8.72 -9.22 12.44
CA PRO A 105 -8.02 -8.12 11.77
C PRO A 105 -7.41 -7.09 12.73
N SER A 106 -8.07 -6.81 13.86
CA SER A 106 -7.53 -5.92 14.91
C SER A 106 -6.28 -6.49 15.57
N GLY A 107 -6.15 -7.82 15.67
CA GLY A 107 -4.96 -8.49 16.19
C GLY A 107 -3.73 -8.21 15.31
N PHE A 108 -3.88 -8.27 13.99
CA PHE A 108 -2.80 -7.92 13.06
C PHE A 108 -2.37 -6.46 13.26
N ILE A 109 -3.31 -5.51 13.26
CA ILE A 109 -2.99 -4.09 13.43
C ILE A 109 -2.30 -3.85 14.77
N GLY A 110 -2.80 -4.47 15.84
CA GLY A 110 -2.20 -4.43 17.16
C GLY A 110 -0.75 -4.90 17.16
N ASP A 111 -0.52 -6.14 16.72
CA ASP A 111 0.78 -6.80 16.87
C ASP A 111 1.83 -6.35 15.85
N GLN A 112 1.41 -6.00 14.64
CA GLN A 112 2.30 -5.76 13.50
C GLN A 112 2.49 -4.29 13.16
N ILE A 113 1.57 -3.41 13.56
CA ILE A 113 1.64 -1.97 13.25
C ILE A 113 1.72 -1.15 14.54
N TYR A 114 0.69 -1.21 15.38
CA TYR A 114 0.55 -0.36 16.56
C TYR A 114 1.62 -0.64 17.62
N ASN A 115 1.77 -1.90 18.05
CA ASN A 115 2.71 -2.27 19.12
C ASN A 115 4.17 -1.94 18.73
N PRO A 116 4.64 -2.24 17.50
CA PRO A 116 5.95 -1.80 17.04
C PRO A 116 6.12 -0.27 17.06
N LEU A 117 5.14 0.49 16.55
CA LEU A 117 5.19 1.95 16.55
C LEU A 117 5.19 2.55 17.97
N SER A 118 4.42 1.97 18.88
CA SER A 118 4.39 2.38 20.28
C SER A 118 5.72 2.07 20.99
N LYS A 119 6.27 0.85 20.81
CA LYS A 119 7.58 0.46 21.35
C LYS A 119 8.72 1.33 20.83
N ALA A 120 8.66 1.73 19.56
CA ALA A 120 9.64 2.61 18.93
C ALA A 120 9.42 4.11 19.25
N GLY A 121 8.43 4.41 20.10
CA GLY A 121 8.20 5.75 20.65
C GLY A 121 7.49 6.72 19.71
N TYR A 122 6.82 6.27 18.64
CA TYR A 122 6.02 7.12 17.76
C TYR A 122 4.62 7.39 18.30
N ILE A 123 4.08 6.45 19.10
CA ILE A 123 2.75 6.55 19.69
C ILE A 123 2.88 6.52 21.21
N GLY A 124 2.39 7.59 21.84
CA GLY A 124 2.35 7.74 23.28
C GLY A 124 1.12 7.07 23.89
N SER A 125 1.30 6.43 25.04
CA SER A 125 0.21 5.93 25.87
C SER A 125 -0.04 6.91 27.01
N ILE A 126 -0.97 7.85 26.85
CA ILE A 126 -1.47 8.62 28.00
C ILE A 126 -2.54 7.75 28.68
N PRO A 127 -2.36 7.29 29.93
CA PRO A 127 -3.25 6.32 30.57
C PRO A 127 -4.73 6.74 30.58
N ILE A 128 -4.98 8.03 30.84
CA ILE A 128 -6.32 8.63 30.82
C ILE A 128 -6.94 8.62 29.42
N LEU A 129 -6.16 8.90 28.38
CA LEU A 129 -6.63 8.92 26.99
C LEU A 129 -6.82 7.51 26.42
N LYS A 130 -6.04 6.53 26.92
CA LYS A 130 -6.16 5.11 26.56
C LYS A 130 -7.53 4.54 26.93
N ALA A 131 -8.11 4.97 28.06
CA ALA A 131 -9.45 4.60 28.49
C ALA A 131 -10.56 5.09 27.54
N PHE A 132 -10.30 6.15 26.76
CA PHE A 132 -11.22 6.71 25.78
C PHE A 132 -10.83 6.38 24.32
N GLY A 133 -9.87 5.47 24.11
CA GLY A 133 -9.40 5.10 22.77
C GLY A 133 -8.68 6.23 22.02
N TYR A 134 -8.15 7.23 22.73
CA TYR A 134 -7.34 8.30 22.13
C TYR A 134 -5.88 7.85 22.07
N LEU A 135 -5.45 7.53 20.85
CA LEU A 135 -4.03 7.42 20.52
C LEU A 135 -3.48 8.82 20.30
N SER A 136 -2.42 9.17 21.02
CA SER A 136 -1.69 10.42 20.84
C SER A 136 -0.33 10.12 20.23
N LEU A 137 0.04 10.84 19.17
CA LEU A 137 1.39 10.80 18.64
C LEU A 137 2.35 11.46 19.63
N THR A 138 3.55 10.91 19.75
CA THR A 138 4.65 11.59 20.46
C THR A 138 5.21 12.71 19.58
N HIS A 139 6.18 13.48 20.09
CA HIS A 139 6.94 14.43 19.27
C HIS A 139 7.53 13.76 18.02
N LYS A 140 8.19 12.60 18.21
CA LYS A 140 8.74 11.76 17.14
C LYS A 140 7.68 11.32 16.11
N GLY A 141 6.49 10.94 16.59
CA GLY A 141 5.36 10.60 15.70
C GLY A 141 4.88 11.80 14.88
N ASN A 142 4.76 12.97 15.51
CA ASN A 142 4.36 14.21 14.84
C ASN A 142 5.38 14.68 13.80
N GLU A 143 6.69 14.55 14.08
CA GLU A 143 7.74 14.86 13.12
C GLU A 143 7.64 14.02 11.86
N VAL A 144 7.46 12.69 11.99
CA VAL A 144 7.28 11.81 10.82
C VAL A 144 6.02 12.17 10.04
N VAL A 145 4.92 12.47 10.73
CA VAL A 145 3.67 12.91 10.07
C VAL A 145 3.88 14.21 9.31
N ALA A 146 4.60 15.19 9.89
CA ALA A 146 4.92 16.44 9.21
C ALA A 146 5.76 16.21 7.95
N GLN A 147 6.82 15.40 8.04
CA GLN A 147 7.66 15.03 6.90
C GLN A 147 6.87 14.29 5.81
N ALA A 148 6.00 13.36 6.21
CA ALA A 148 5.16 12.61 5.30
C ALA A 148 4.18 13.53 4.55
N ASN A 149 3.51 14.44 5.26
CA ASN A 149 2.60 15.41 4.65
C ASN A 149 3.34 16.35 3.69
N GLU A 150 4.51 16.86 4.10
CA GLU A 150 5.33 17.70 3.23
C GLU A 150 5.75 16.96 1.96
N PHE A 151 6.24 15.72 2.10
CA PHE A 151 6.61 14.89 0.96
C PHE A 151 5.42 14.64 0.03
N ILE A 152 4.28 14.20 0.58
CA ILE A 152 3.06 13.92 -0.20
C ILE A 152 2.62 15.17 -0.95
N HIS A 153 2.63 16.33 -0.30
CA HIS A 153 2.25 17.60 -0.92
C HIS A 153 3.20 18.00 -2.05
N GLN A 154 4.51 17.87 -1.86
CA GLN A 154 5.49 18.13 -2.92
C GLN A 154 5.30 17.19 -4.12
N GLN A 155 5.00 15.91 -3.88
CA GLN A 155 4.71 14.97 -4.96
C GLN A 155 3.39 15.29 -5.67
N GLU A 156 2.39 15.74 -4.93
CA GLU A 156 1.10 16.19 -5.47
C GLU A 156 1.29 17.34 -6.45
N GLU A 157 2.04 18.37 -6.07
CA GLU A 157 2.34 19.53 -6.92
C GLU A 157 3.10 19.11 -8.19
N LYS A 158 4.17 18.31 -8.03
CA LYS A 158 4.98 17.81 -9.14
C LYS A 158 4.13 17.01 -10.12
N LEU A 159 3.37 16.02 -9.63
CA LEU A 159 2.53 15.17 -10.47
C LEU A 159 1.43 15.98 -11.16
N THR A 160 0.85 16.96 -10.48
CA THR A 160 -0.16 17.85 -11.06
C THR A 160 0.41 18.63 -12.24
N ALA A 161 1.61 19.20 -12.10
CA ALA A 161 2.28 19.93 -13.18
C ALA A 161 2.70 19.03 -14.35
N LEU A 162 2.86 17.72 -14.13
CA LEU A 162 3.37 16.77 -15.11
C LEU A 162 2.30 15.93 -15.84
N ILE A 163 1.02 16.00 -15.47
CA ILE A 163 -0.07 15.17 -16.05
C ILE A 163 -0.14 15.24 -17.59
N ASP A 164 0.16 16.40 -18.16
CA ASP A 164 0.22 16.63 -19.62
C ASP A 164 1.59 17.20 -20.04
N GLY A 165 2.59 17.03 -19.17
CA GLY A 165 3.94 17.56 -19.36
C GLY A 165 4.94 16.49 -19.80
N ASP A 166 6.15 16.60 -19.25
CA ASP A 166 7.27 15.71 -19.54
C ASP A 166 7.02 14.29 -19.01
N ARG A 167 6.93 13.33 -19.95
CA ARG A 167 6.66 11.92 -19.66
C ARG A 167 7.75 11.28 -18.80
N GLU A 168 9.02 11.55 -19.06
CA GLU A 168 10.13 10.91 -18.33
C GLU A 168 10.14 11.41 -16.88
N LYS A 169 9.96 12.72 -16.68
CA LYS A 169 9.83 13.30 -15.34
C LYS A 169 8.61 12.78 -14.61
N PHE A 170 7.49 12.57 -15.30
CA PHE A 170 6.30 11.96 -14.72
C PHE A 170 6.58 10.53 -14.21
N ILE A 171 7.20 9.69 -15.04
CA ILE A 171 7.58 8.31 -14.68
C ILE A 171 8.51 8.32 -13.46
N HIS A 172 9.54 9.18 -13.50
CA HIS A 172 10.47 9.33 -12.39
C HIS A 172 9.76 9.74 -11.09
N THR A 173 8.90 10.76 -11.15
CA THR A 173 8.14 11.25 -9.99
C THR A 173 7.21 10.18 -9.42
N ILE A 174 6.55 9.38 -10.28
CA ILE A 174 5.74 8.24 -9.85
C ILE A 174 6.59 7.21 -9.09
N ASN A 175 7.73 6.84 -9.65
CA ASN A 175 8.61 5.84 -9.05
C ASN A 175 9.16 6.34 -7.70
N GLU A 176 9.52 7.63 -7.61
CA GLU A 176 9.94 8.25 -6.35
C GLU A 176 8.82 8.32 -5.31
N THR A 177 7.57 8.52 -5.74
CA THR A 177 6.39 8.59 -4.87
C THR A 177 6.05 7.21 -4.31
N GLY A 178 6.23 6.15 -5.11
CA GLY A 178 6.01 4.77 -4.68
C GLY A 178 4.60 4.54 -4.12
N ALA A 179 4.47 3.81 -3.01
CA ALA A 179 3.18 3.50 -2.41
C ALA A 179 2.44 4.72 -1.81
N TYR A 180 3.13 5.86 -1.61
CA TYR A 180 2.48 7.07 -1.14
C TYR A 180 1.46 7.63 -2.14
N ILE A 181 1.52 7.20 -3.40
CA ILE A 181 0.55 7.57 -4.45
C ILE A 181 -0.89 7.21 -4.08
N PHE A 182 -1.07 6.14 -3.28
CA PHE A 182 -2.40 5.68 -2.88
C PHE A 182 -3.07 6.61 -1.87
N HIS A 183 -2.31 7.50 -1.24
CA HIS A 183 -2.88 8.56 -0.42
C HIS A 183 -3.81 9.48 -1.22
N PHE A 184 -3.52 9.69 -2.52
CA PHE A 184 -4.33 10.53 -3.38
C PHE A 184 -5.69 9.91 -3.74
N GLU A 185 -5.87 8.60 -3.56
CA GLU A 185 -7.13 7.91 -3.87
C GLU A 185 -8.33 8.54 -3.13
N GLU A 186 -8.11 8.95 -1.88
CA GLU A 186 -9.13 9.58 -1.04
C GLU A 186 -8.94 11.10 -0.93
N ASN A 187 -7.70 11.58 -0.86
CA ASN A 187 -7.40 12.99 -0.55
C ASN A 187 -7.38 13.89 -1.79
N ASN A 188 -7.05 13.33 -2.97
CA ASN A 188 -7.19 14.04 -4.25
C ASN A 188 -7.62 13.07 -5.39
N PRO A 189 -8.89 12.63 -5.39
CA PRO A 189 -9.35 11.60 -6.33
C PRO A 189 -9.28 12.03 -7.80
N ALA A 190 -9.30 13.34 -8.08
CA ALA A 190 -9.17 13.87 -9.43
C ALA A 190 -7.75 13.67 -9.96
N LEU A 191 -6.74 14.07 -9.18
CA LEU A 191 -5.33 13.81 -9.49
C LEU A 191 -5.08 12.31 -9.65
N TYR A 192 -5.56 11.49 -8.72
CA TYR A 192 -5.38 10.04 -8.80
C TYR A 192 -5.94 9.42 -10.09
N LYS A 193 -7.12 9.85 -10.54
CA LYS A 193 -7.70 9.43 -11.85
C LYS A 193 -6.86 9.87 -13.04
N ASN A 194 -6.28 11.07 -12.99
CA ASN A 194 -5.41 11.58 -14.04
C ASN A 194 -4.11 10.79 -14.10
N ILE A 195 -3.50 10.47 -12.95
CA ILE A 195 -2.32 9.61 -12.85
C ILE A 195 -2.60 8.24 -13.49
N ILE A 196 -3.70 7.58 -13.10
CA ILE A 196 -4.10 6.29 -13.69
C ILE A 196 -4.22 6.39 -15.22
N SER A 197 -4.85 7.46 -15.71
CA SER A 197 -5.04 7.68 -17.14
C SER A 197 -3.71 7.86 -17.86
N MET A 198 -2.80 8.64 -17.29
CA MET A 198 -1.47 8.86 -17.85
C MET A 198 -0.63 7.58 -17.87
N VAL A 199 -0.62 6.81 -16.79
CA VAL A 199 0.06 5.51 -16.72
C VAL A 199 -0.48 4.56 -17.81
N LYS A 200 -1.80 4.50 -18.00
CA LYS A 200 -2.41 3.70 -19.08
C LYS A 200 -1.97 4.17 -20.47
N ARG A 201 -1.85 5.48 -20.70
CA ARG A 201 -1.33 6.03 -21.97
C ARG A 201 0.11 5.58 -22.20
N ILE A 202 0.96 5.72 -21.18
CA ILE A 202 2.38 5.32 -21.19
C ILE A 202 2.54 3.83 -21.52
N ASN A 203 1.85 2.94 -20.81
CA ASN A 203 1.96 1.49 -21.04
C ASN A 203 1.45 1.05 -22.42
N LYS A 204 0.44 1.76 -22.98
CA LYS A 204 -0.04 1.49 -24.35
C LYS A 204 0.99 1.87 -25.41
N SER A 205 1.80 2.88 -25.17
CA SER A 205 2.68 3.49 -26.18
C SER A 205 3.97 2.69 -26.50
N LYS A 206 4.06 1.42 -26.12
CA LYS A 206 5.29 0.59 -26.00
C LYS A 206 6.32 1.20 -25.02
N PRO A 207 6.85 0.42 -24.06
CA PRO A 207 7.85 0.92 -23.12
C PRO A 207 9.17 1.23 -23.83
N MET A 208 9.77 2.39 -23.51
CA MET A 208 11.10 2.80 -23.99
C MET A 208 12.21 2.16 -23.13
N GLY A 209 12.11 0.85 -22.86
CA GLY A 209 12.99 0.11 -21.96
C GLY A 209 12.36 -0.22 -20.59
N PRO A 210 12.99 -1.13 -19.80
CA PRO A 210 12.44 -1.64 -18.54
C PRO A 210 12.26 -0.57 -17.46
N GLU A 211 13.08 0.48 -17.46
CA GLU A 211 13.00 1.60 -16.49
C GLU A 211 11.76 2.49 -16.68
N ASN A 212 11.14 2.39 -17.86
CA ASN A 212 9.93 3.11 -18.24
C ASN A 212 8.68 2.21 -18.21
N ASP A 213 8.81 0.97 -17.71
CA ASP A 213 7.72 0.02 -17.61
C ASP A 213 6.92 0.25 -16.32
N LEU A 214 5.76 0.89 -16.44
CA LEU A 214 4.83 1.08 -15.34
C LEU A 214 3.83 -0.09 -15.22
N THR A 215 4.16 -1.29 -15.73
CA THR A 215 3.31 -2.48 -15.60
C THR A 215 3.07 -2.82 -14.14
N VAL A 216 4.12 -2.86 -13.32
CA VAL A 216 4.02 -3.15 -11.88
C VAL A 216 3.16 -2.10 -11.17
N PHE A 217 3.27 -0.83 -11.57
CA PHE A 217 2.45 0.25 -11.05
C PHE A 217 0.97 0.06 -11.41
N MET A 218 0.66 -0.30 -12.65
CA MET A 218 -0.70 -0.66 -13.06
C MET A 218 -1.23 -1.88 -12.33
N GLU A 219 -0.41 -2.90 -12.11
CA GLU A 219 -0.78 -4.08 -11.31
C GLU A 219 -1.18 -3.65 -9.90
N ALA A 220 -0.36 -2.84 -9.23
CA ALA A 220 -0.63 -2.32 -7.89
C ALA A 220 -1.90 -1.47 -7.83
N MET A 221 -2.10 -0.54 -8.78
CA MET A 221 -3.30 0.31 -8.86
C MET A 221 -4.61 -0.48 -9.03
N ASN A 222 -4.54 -1.65 -9.65
CA ASN A 222 -5.71 -2.48 -9.85
C ASN A 222 -6.05 -3.34 -8.63
N ILE A 223 -5.20 -3.41 -7.61
CA ILE A 223 -5.48 -4.17 -6.39
C ILE A 223 -6.59 -3.47 -5.61
N ASP A 224 -7.76 -4.11 -5.59
CA ASP A 224 -8.95 -3.71 -4.86
C ASP A 224 -9.25 -4.78 -3.80
N LEU A 225 -9.10 -4.39 -2.53
CA LEU A 225 -9.37 -5.25 -1.38
C LEU A 225 -10.69 -4.89 -0.68
N SER A 226 -11.56 -4.09 -1.32
CA SER A 226 -12.86 -3.69 -0.75
C SER A 226 -13.81 -4.85 -0.47
N TYR A 227 -13.49 -6.06 -0.95
CA TYR A 227 -14.26 -7.27 -0.67
C TYR A 227 -14.02 -7.87 0.73
N PHE A 228 -13.05 -7.37 1.51
CA PHE A 228 -12.88 -7.77 2.91
C PHE A 228 -13.83 -6.95 3.79
N HIS A 229 -15.04 -7.45 3.94
CA HIS A 229 -16.02 -7.04 4.93
C HIS A 229 -16.23 -8.17 5.95
#